data_AF-A0A4Q7XYH6-F1
#
_entry.id   AF-A0A4Q7XYH6-F1
#
_cell.length_a   1.000
_cell.length_b   1.000
_cell.length_c   1.000
_cell.angle_alpha   90.00
_cell.angle_beta   90.00
_cell.angle_gamma   90.00
#
_symmetry.space_group_name_H-M   'P 1'
#
loop_
_entity.id
_entity.type
_entity.pdbx_description
1 polymer ?
#
loop_
_entity_poly.entity_id
_entity_poly.type
_entity_poly.pdbx_seq_one_letter_code
_entity_poly.pdbx_strand_id
1 'polypeptide(L)'
;MLHRLTEWEDNGYSDSDFWVSVFDDESNQIRGIMSGSTRFAGYAPGHGPDLGHPISDLAILQRALQALKNFIFTAIRAAEYSDVLEPSKVERGTKLRLLRNCKHKGLTIPVGTAGVVFWSAAYGKFYDKGYNRPGRDNTRVGLTLADGSTAYIALSACRLDREPDTDTVLQDRAWELAQNCQFSKATGEKHAWDSENFALALYQKAPTQETVAA
;
A
#
# COMPACT_ATOMS: atom_id res chain seq x y z
N MET A 1 22.35 -11.46 -12.26
CA MET A 1 23.27 -10.50 -11.58
C MET A 1 22.49 -9.63 -10.61
N LEU A 2 23.08 -9.28 -9.46
CA LEU A 2 22.45 -8.40 -8.46
C LEU A 2 23.01 -6.97 -8.55
N HIS A 3 22.15 -5.97 -8.41
CA HIS A 3 22.51 -4.56 -8.42
C HIS A 3 22.02 -3.86 -7.16
N ARG A 4 22.90 -3.21 -6.38
CA ARG A 4 22.52 -2.54 -5.13
C ARG A 4 21.75 -1.26 -5.42
N LEU A 5 20.61 -1.07 -4.74
CA LEU A 5 19.72 0.08 -4.92
C LEU A 5 19.74 1.03 -3.72
N THR A 6 19.59 0.47 -2.50
CA THR A 6 19.62 1.19 -1.23
C THR A 6 20.18 0.28 -0.15
N GLU A 7 20.83 0.86 0.85
CA GLU A 7 21.22 0.18 2.08
C GLU A 7 20.53 0.83 3.26
N TRP A 8 20.26 0.03 4.28
CA TRP A 8 19.66 0.51 5.51
C TRP A 8 20.08 -0.35 6.70
N GLU A 9 19.88 0.21 7.89
CA GLU A 9 20.14 -0.42 9.17
C GLU A 9 18.83 -0.62 9.93
N ASP A 10 18.57 -1.86 10.35
CA ASP A 10 17.54 -2.19 11.34
C ASP A 10 18.21 -2.19 12.72
N ASN A 11 18.00 -1.10 13.45
CA ASN A 11 18.70 -0.83 14.70
C ASN A 11 17.94 -1.42 15.89
N GLY A 12 18.45 -2.51 16.45
CA GLY A 12 17.95 -3.12 17.68
C GLY A 12 18.59 -2.52 18.94
N TYR A 13 17.97 -2.77 20.09
CA TYR A 13 18.46 -2.24 21.38
C TYR A 13 19.88 -2.72 21.76
N SER A 14 20.34 -3.84 21.21
CA SER A 14 21.65 -4.42 21.52
C SER A 14 22.51 -4.65 20.29
N ASP A 15 21.90 -4.74 19.11
CA ASP A 15 22.58 -5.06 17.85
C ASP A 15 21.81 -4.47 16.67
N SER A 16 22.55 -4.03 15.67
CA SER A 16 22.09 -3.62 14.35
C SER A 16 22.24 -4.74 13.31
N ASP A 17 21.21 -4.93 12.49
CA ASP A 17 21.29 -5.71 11.24
C ASP A 17 21.35 -4.74 10.06
N PHE A 18 22.24 -5.01 9.11
CA PHE A 18 22.38 -4.24 7.88
C PHE A 18 21.76 -5.01 6.74
N TRP A 19 21.04 -4.28 5.89
CA TRP A 19 20.31 -4.84 4.78
C TRP A 19 20.48 -3.99 3.54
N VAL A 20 20.29 -4.65 2.40
CA VAL A 20 20.41 -4.02 1.08
C VAL A 20 19.23 -4.46 0.23
N SER A 21 18.61 -3.51 -0.45
CA SER A 21 17.67 -3.81 -1.51
C SER A 21 18.48 -3.95 -2.78
N VAL A 22 18.36 -5.10 -3.44
CA VAL A 22 18.99 -5.36 -4.73
C VAL A 22 17.94 -5.52 -5.82
N PHE A 23 18.27 -5.08 -7.02
CA PHE A 23 17.58 -5.51 -8.23
C PHE A 23 18.24 -6.77 -8.77
N ASP A 24 17.47 -7.83 -8.89
CA ASP A 24 17.88 -9.11 -9.47
C ASP A 24 17.54 -9.11 -10.97
N ASP A 25 18.58 -9.04 -11.80
CA ASP A 25 18.45 -8.93 -13.25
C ASP A 25 17.78 -10.17 -13.88
N GLU A 26 18.02 -11.35 -13.30
CA GLU A 26 17.51 -12.62 -13.83
C GLU A 26 16.02 -12.77 -13.56
N SER A 27 15.60 -12.48 -12.33
CA SER A 27 14.18 -12.56 -11.96
C SER A 27 13.40 -11.28 -12.25
N ASN A 28 14.07 -10.17 -12.58
CA ASN A 28 13.49 -8.84 -12.74
C ASN A 28 12.67 -8.40 -11.50
N GLN A 29 13.23 -8.63 -10.31
CA GLN A 29 12.57 -8.38 -9.02
C GLN A 29 13.48 -7.59 -8.07
N ILE A 30 12.86 -6.87 -7.14
CA ILE A 30 13.56 -6.24 -6.02
C ILE A 30 13.52 -7.19 -4.83
N ARG A 31 14.67 -7.36 -4.17
CA ARG A 31 14.83 -8.28 -3.04
C ARG A 31 15.57 -7.58 -1.91
N GLY A 32 15.16 -7.86 -0.67
CA GLY A 32 15.92 -7.49 0.52
C GLY A 32 16.89 -8.60 0.90
N ILE A 33 18.16 -8.27 1.11
CA ILE A 33 19.20 -9.22 1.52
C ILE A 33 19.95 -8.63 2.72
N MET A 34 20.12 -9.42 3.78
CA MET A 34 20.95 -9.03 4.92
C MET A 34 22.42 -8.99 4.47
N SER A 35 23.06 -7.84 4.59
CA SER A 35 24.46 -7.61 4.21
C SER A 35 25.42 -7.75 5.38
N GLY A 36 24.93 -7.58 6.61
CA GLY A 36 25.75 -7.67 7.81
C GLY A 36 24.93 -7.62 9.09
N SER A 37 25.59 -7.87 10.22
CA SER A 37 24.99 -7.73 11.55
C SER A 37 26.09 -7.46 12.56
N THR A 38 25.80 -6.63 13.56
CA THR A 38 26.70 -6.36 14.70
C THR A 38 26.59 -7.41 15.81
N ARG A 39 25.57 -8.30 15.76
CA ARG A 39 25.37 -9.42 16.71
C ARG A 39 26.58 -10.32 16.88
N PHE A 40 27.42 -10.37 15.85
CA PHE A 40 28.62 -11.18 15.81
C PHE A 40 29.83 -10.27 15.67
N ALA A 41 30.12 -9.48 16.71
CA ALA A 41 31.36 -8.72 16.85
C ALA A 41 32.56 -9.70 16.77
N GLY A 42 33.09 -9.89 15.55
CA GLY A 42 34.09 -10.91 15.24
C GLY A 42 34.02 -11.48 13.83
N TYR A 43 32.98 -11.20 13.04
CA TYR A 43 32.96 -11.64 11.64
C TYR A 43 33.99 -10.88 10.80
N ALA A 44 34.93 -11.64 10.23
CA ALA A 44 35.97 -11.14 9.36
C ALA A 44 35.38 -10.31 8.19
N PRO A 45 36.06 -9.24 7.74
CA PRO A 45 35.62 -8.47 6.58
C PRO A 45 35.48 -9.41 5.37
N GLY A 46 34.27 -9.50 4.80
CA GLY A 46 34.02 -10.24 3.55
C GLY A 46 33.05 -11.41 3.59
N HIS A 47 32.25 -11.59 4.65
CA HIS A 47 31.23 -12.67 4.72
C HIS A 47 29.78 -12.25 4.45
N GLY A 48 29.56 -11.05 3.94
CA GLY A 48 28.29 -10.74 3.27
C GLY A 48 28.23 -11.41 1.90
N PRO A 49 27.04 -11.71 1.35
CA PRO A 49 26.95 -12.05 -0.07
C PRO A 49 27.67 -10.98 -0.89
N ASP A 50 28.30 -11.36 -2.01
CA ASP A 50 28.74 -10.38 -2.99
C ASP A 50 27.48 -9.70 -3.55
N LEU A 51 27.11 -8.57 -2.95
CA LEU A 51 25.84 -7.89 -3.19
C LEU A 51 25.85 -7.12 -4.51
N GLY A 52 26.86 -7.32 -5.36
CA GLY A 52 27.04 -6.63 -6.61
C GLY A 52 27.52 -5.19 -6.39
N HIS A 53 27.81 -4.52 -7.50
CA HIS A 53 28.21 -3.12 -7.45
C HIS A 53 26.99 -2.21 -7.23
N PRO A 54 27.18 -1.00 -6.65
CA PRO A 54 26.19 0.06 -6.74
C PRO A 54 25.72 0.19 -8.18
N ILE A 55 24.40 0.31 -8.38
CA ILE A 55 23.86 0.53 -9.71
C ILE A 55 24.53 1.77 -10.32
N SER A 56 25.04 1.66 -11.54
CA SER A 56 25.65 2.79 -12.27
C SER A 56 25.08 2.92 -13.68
N ASP A 57 24.33 1.92 -14.12
CA ASP A 57 23.67 1.86 -15.42
C ASP A 57 22.22 2.35 -15.31
N LEU A 58 21.90 3.38 -16.10
CA LEU A 58 20.57 3.99 -16.17
C LEU A 58 19.50 3.00 -16.66
N ALA A 59 19.85 2.06 -17.56
CA ALA A 59 18.91 1.08 -18.08
C ALA A 59 18.47 0.09 -16.99
N ILE A 60 19.42 -0.32 -16.12
CA ILE A 60 19.12 -1.19 -14.98
C ILE A 60 18.27 -0.43 -13.97
N LEU A 61 18.56 0.86 -13.76
CA LEU A 61 17.79 1.70 -12.84
C LEU A 61 16.34 1.87 -13.31
N GLN A 62 16.12 2.09 -14.60
CA GLN A 62 14.77 2.16 -15.19
C GLN A 62 14.00 0.85 -14.99
N ARG A 63 14.66 -0.30 -15.16
CA ARG A 63 14.04 -1.61 -14.91
C ARG A 63 13.73 -1.85 -13.44
N ALA A 64 14.62 -1.43 -12.53
CA ALA A 64 14.36 -1.47 -11.10
C ALA A 64 13.16 -0.59 -10.72
N LEU A 65 13.07 0.63 -11.25
CA LEU A 65 11.91 1.51 -11.06
C LEU A 65 10.62 0.89 -11.61
N GLN A 66 10.68 0.24 -12.77
CA GLN A 66 9.53 -0.47 -13.33
C GLN A 66 9.09 -1.66 -12.45
N ALA A 67 10.03 -2.38 -11.85
CA ALA A 67 9.72 -3.45 -10.90
C ALA A 67 9.05 -2.88 -9.62
N LEU A 68 9.57 -1.76 -9.09
CA LEU A 68 8.98 -1.07 -7.94
C LEU A 68 7.57 -0.55 -8.25
N LYS A 69 7.38 0.06 -9.43
CA LYS A 69 6.06 0.48 -9.92
C LYS A 69 5.07 -0.67 -9.92
N ASN A 70 5.46 -1.83 -10.46
CA ASN A 70 4.57 -3.00 -10.54
C ASN A 70 4.18 -3.51 -9.15
N PHE A 71 5.12 -3.49 -8.20
CA PHE A 71 4.85 -3.81 -6.79
C PHE A 71 3.84 -2.83 -6.17
N ILE A 72 4.10 -1.52 -6.29
CA ILE A 72 3.21 -0.47 -5.76
C ILE A 72 1.82 -0.54 -6.41
N PHE A 73 1.76 -0.71 -7.73
CA PHE A 73 0.52 -0.85 -8.49
C PHE A 73 -0.34 -1.99 -7.94
N THR A 74 0.25 -3.15 -7.67
CA THR A 74 -0.47 -4.30 -7.11
C THR A 74 -1.06 -3.96 -5.74
N ALA A 75 -0.30 -3.28 -4.88
CA ALA A 75 -0.76 -2.87 -3.55
C ALA A 75 -1.87 -1.82 -3.60
N ILE A 76 -1.70 -0.73 -4.37
CA ILE A 76 -2.71 0.34 -4.46
C ILE A 76 -3.98 -0.15 -5.16
N ARG A 77 -3.87 -1.05 -6.13
CA ARG A 77 -5.03 -1.65 -6.80
C ARG A 77 -5.83 -2.49 -5.83
N ALA A 78 -5.16 -3.35 -5.04
CA ALA A 78 -5.85 -4.11 -4.01
C ALA A 78 -6.52 -3.19 -2.97
N ALA A 79 -5.83 -2.14 -2.53
CA ALA A 79 -6.36 -1.16 -1.58
C ALA A 79 -7.57 -0.39 -2.14
N GLU A 80 -7.49 0.09 -3.38
CA GLU A 80 -8.56 0.84 -4.07
C GLU A 80 -9.81 -0.03 -4.23
N TYR A 81 -9.66 -1.28 -4.66
CA TYR A 81 -10.78 -2.22 -4.78
C TYR A 81 -11.41 -2.50 -3.42
N SER A 82 -10.58 -2.72 -2.38
CA SER A 82 -11.08 -2.94 -1.03
C SER A 82 -11.81 -1.71 -0.49
N ASP A 83 -11.27 -0.50 -0.68
CA ASP A 83 -11.86 0.73 -0.17
C ASP A 83 -13.19 1.05 -0.86
N VAL A 84 -13.26 0.84 -2.17
CA VAL A 84 -14.48 1.11 -2.94
C VAL A 84 -15.54 0.05 -2.70
N LEU A 85 -15.20 -1.24 -2.83
CA LEU A 85 -16.18 -2.32 -2.86
C LEU A 85 -16.54 -2.84 -1.46
N GLU A 86 -15.59 -2.78 -0.53
CA GLU A 86 -15.71 -3.35 0.82
C GLU A 86 -15.16 -2.37 1.88
N PRO A 87 -15.68 -1.13 1.96
CA PRO A 87 -15.14 -0.12 2.85
C PRO A 87 -15.23 -0.58 4.31
N SER A 88 -14.10 -0.52 5.03
CA SER A 88 -14.05 -0.86 6.46
C SER A 88 -14.41 0.33 7.36
N LYS A 89 -14.23 1.55 6.85
CA LYS A 89 -14.50 2.82 7.53
C LYS A 89 -15.00 3.84 6.52
N VAL A 90 -15.90 4.72 6.95
CA VAL A 90 -16.45 5.80 6.12
C VAL A 90 -16.67 7.05 6.96
N GLU A 91 -16.44 8.19 6.35
CA GLU A 91 -16.64 9.49 6.98
C GLU A 91 -18.09 9.98 6.79
N ARG A 92 -18.46 10.98 7.59
CA ARG A 92 -19.74 11.67 7.40
C ARG A 92 -19.69 12.45 6.08
N GLY A 93 -20.76 12.37 5.30
CA GLY A 93 -20.85 12.99 3.98
C GLY A 93 -20.47 12.08 2.82
N THR A 94 -19.86 10.92 3.08
CA THR A 94 -19.55 9.93 2.04
C THR A 94 -20.84 9.38 1.41
N LYS A 95 -20.87 9.28 0.09
CA LYS A 95 -21.97 8.61 -0.63
C LYS A 95 -21.71 7.12 -0.74
N LEU A 96 -22.68 6.33 -0.31
CA LEU A 96 -22.64 4.87 -0.39
C LEU A 96 -23.79 4.35 -1.24
N ARG A 97 -23.55 3.21 -1.89
CA ARG A 97 -24.53 2.46 -2.67
C ARG A 97 -24.75 1.08 -2.07
N LEU A 98 -26.01 0.66 -2.00
CA LEU A 98 -26.36 -0.67 -1.49
C LEU A 98 -26.00 -1.77 -2.48
N LEU A 99 -25.35 -2.83 -1.97
CA LEU A 99 -24.99 -4.04 -2.71
C LEU A 99 -26.09 -5.10 -2.71
N ARG A 100 -27.10 -4.95 -1.83
CA ARG A 100 -28.22 -5.87 -1.71
C ARG A 100 -29.44 -5.19 -1.10
N ASN A 101 -30.61 -5.81 -1.28
CA ASN A 101 -31.83 -5.35 -0.63
C ASN A 101 -31.66 -5.34 0.90
N CYS A 102 -32.00 -4.22 1.53
CA CYS A 102 -31.86 -4.02 2.97
C CYS A 102 -33.23 -3.76 3.61
N LYS A 103 -33.50 -4.35 4.77
CA LYS A 103 -34.75 -4.08 5.52
C LYS A 103 -34.51 -3.02 6.58
N HIS A 104 -35.33 -1.97 6.60
CA HIS A 104 -35.33 -0.95 7.64
C HIS A 104 -36.77 -0.58 8.03
N LYS A 105 -37.13 -0.71 9.32
CA LYS A 105 -38.46 -0.39 9.84
C LYS A 105 -39.62 -0.99 9.03
N GLY A 106 -39.48 -2.24 8.58
CA GLY A 106 -40.51 -2.93 7.78
C GLY A 106 -40.50 -2.60 6.28
N LEU A 107 -39.72 -1.61 5.84
CA LEU A 107 -39.53 -1.27 4.42
C LEU A 107 -38.32 -2.01 3.84
N THR A 108 -38.42 -2.39 2.57
CA THR A 108 -37.30 -2.96 1.81
C THR A 108 -36.70 -1.85 0.94
N ILE A 109 -35.45 -1.50 1.22
CA ILE A 109 -34.64 -0.58 0.43
C ILE A 109 -33.95 -1.41 -0.66
N PRO A 110 -34.16 -1.10 -1.95
CA PRO A 110 -33.65 -1.92 -3.03
C PRO A 110 -32.12 -1.81 -3.16
N VAL A 111 -31.52 -2.85 -3.72
CA VAL A 111 -30.13 -2.82 -4.20
C VAL A 111 -29.91 -1.65 -5.17
N GLY A 112 -28.71 -1.05 -5.13
CA GLY A 112 -28.37 0.09 -5.96
C GLY A 112 -28.87 1.44 -5.44
N THR A 113 -29.71 1.48 -4.40
CA THR A 113 -30.05 2.75 -3.74
C THR A 113 -28.80 3.41 -3.18
N ALA A 114 -28.61 4.69 -3.49
CA ALA A 114 -27.55 5.52 -2.95
C ALA A 114 -28.04 6.35 -1.76
N GLY A 115 -27.15 6.65 -0.82
CA GLY A 115 -27.42 7.51 0.32
C GLY A 115 -26.15 8.17 0.86
N VAL A 116 -26.32 9.25 1.62
CA VAL A 116 -25.21 10.01 2.22
C VAL A 116 -25.06 9.62 3.68
N VAL A 117 -23.85 9.28 4.09
CA VAL A 117 -23.55 8.92 5.49
C VAL A 117 -23.77 10.13 6.40
N PHE A 118 -24.68 10.02 7.36
CA PHE A 118 -24.86 11.01 8.44
C PHE A 118 -24.30 10.53 9.78
N TRP A 119 -24.08 9.21 9.92
CA TRP A 119 -23.59 8.57 11.13
C TRP A 119 -22.89 7.25 10.80
N SER A 120 -21.82 6.92 11.52
CA SER A 120 -21.10 5.65 11.38
C SER A 120 -20.49 5.26 12.73
N ALA A 121 -20.73 4.02 13.18
CA ALA A 121 -20.04 3.47 14.35
C ALA A 121 -20.02 1.93 14.32
N ALA A 122 -18.99 1.35 14.93
CA ALA A 122 -18.99 -0.05 15.33
C ALA A 122 -20.13 -0.27 16.34
N TYR A 123 -21.06 -1.17 16.04
CA TYR A 123 -22.28 -1.33 16.84
C TYR A 123 -22.18 -2.46 17.86
N GLY A 124 -22.27 -2.11 19.16
CA GLY A 124 -22.53 -3.01 20.31
C GLY A 124 -21.33 -3.28 21.22
N LYS A 125 -21.59 -3.78 22.45
CA LYS A 125 -20.54 -4.18 23.42
C LYS A 125 -19.86 -5.48 22.97
N PHE A 126 -18.53 -5.52 23.01
CA PHE A 126 -17.76 -6.75 22.81
C PHE A 126 -17.89 -7.64 24.03
N TYR A 127 -18.20 -8.92 23.82
CA TYR A 127 -18.26 -9.92 24.88
C TYR A 127 -17.36 -11.10 24.49
N ASP A 128 -16.65 -11.68 25.47
CA ASP A 128 -15.83 -12.89 25.26
C ASP A 128 -16.62 -14.05 24.66
N LYS A 129 -17.93 -14.10 24.94
CA LYS A 129 -18.89 -15.03 24.34
C LYS A 129 -20.17 -14.27 24.00
N GLY A 130 -20.39 -13.93 22.72
CA GLY A 130 -21.59 -13.23 22.30
C GLY A 130 -21.62 -12.81 20.82
N TYR A 131 -22.65 -12.02 20.47
CA TYR A 131 -22.95 -11.56 19.10
C TYR A 131 -21.86 -10.68 18.48
N ASN A 132 -21.07 -9.98 19.32
CA ASN A 132 -19.92 -9.15 18.95
C ASN A 132 -18.63 -9.75 19.54
N ARG A 133 -17.97 -10.59 18.76
CA ARG A 133 -16.62 -11.09 19.07
C ARG A 133 -15.56 -10.08 18.61
N PRO A 134 -14.39 -10.04 19.25
CA PRO A 134 -13.23 -9.33 18.71
C PRO A 134 -12.96 -9.78 17.26
N GLY A 135 -12.82 -8.81 16.34
CA GLY A 135 -12.55 -9.07 14.92
C GLY A 135 -13.77 -9.24 14.00
N ARG A 136 -15.01 -9.10 14.50
CA ARG A 136 -16.20 -9.08 13.62
C ARG A 136 -16.50 -7.66 13.15
N ASP A 137 -16.50 -7.43 11.83
CA ASP A 137 -16.95 -6.17 11.24
C ASP A 137 -18.46 -5.99 11.45
N ASN A 138 -18.80 -5.17 12.44
CA ASN A 138 -20.17 -4.88 12.85
C ASN A 138 -20.53 -3.40 12.67
N THR A 139 -19.74 -2.67 11.89
CA THR A 139 -19.95 -1.26 11.62
C THR A 139 -21.31 -1.07 10.96
N ARG A 140 -22.13 -0.21 11.57
CA ARG A 140 -23.38 0.26 10.97
C ARG A 140 -23.22 1.72 10.56
N VAL A 141 -23.86 2.03 9.46
CA VAL A 141 -23.94 3.38 8.92
C VAL A 141 -25.38 3.84 8.86
N GLY A 142 -25.61 5.09 9.25
CA GLY A 142 -26.84 5.82 9.00
C GLY A 142 -26.72 6.53 7.66
N LEU A 143 -27.63 6.23 6.74
CA LEU A 143 -27.72 6.87 5.42
C LEU A 143 -28.96 7.75 5.34
N THR A 144 -28.79 8.97 4.81
CA THR A 144 -29.89 9.80 4.32
C THR A 144 -30.12 9.48 2.86
N LEU A 145 -31.32 9.00 2.53
CA LEU A 145 -31.71 8.62 1.17
C LEU A 145 -32.20 9.85 0.38
N ALA A 146 -32.41 9.68 -0.93
CA ALA A 146 -32.86 10.75 -1.82
C ALA A 146 -34.23 11.34 -1.43
N ASP A 147 -35.10 10.57 -0.79
CA ASP A 147 -36.41 10.99 -0.30
C ASP A 147 -36.36 11.69 1.08
N GLY A 148 -35.16 11.91 1.62
CA GLY A 148 -34.94 12.51 2.94
C GLY A 148 -35.13 11.54 4.11
N SER A 149 -35.54 10.30 3.86
CA SER A 149 -35.64 9.28 4.90
C SER A 149 -34.25 8.84 5.37
N THR A 150 -34.20 8.25 6.56
CA THR A 150 -32.96 7.73 7.14
C THR A 150 -33.03 6.23 7.34
N ALA A 151 -31.94 5.53 7.06
CA ALA A 151 -31.82 4.10 7.23
C ALA A 151 -30.50 3.71 7.90
N TYR A 152 -30.56 2.76 8.83
CA TYR A 152 -29.37 2.20 9.48
C TYR A 152 -29.02 0.85 8.87
N ILE A 153 -27.90 0.77 8.17
CA ILE A 153 -27.52 -0.37 7.34
C ILE A 153 -26.13 -0.86 7.77
N ALA A 154 -25.86 -2.17 7.62
CA ALA A 154 -24.52 -2.71 7.85
C ALA A 154 -23.57 -2.17 6.76
N LEU A 155 -22.38 -1.70 7.14
CA LEU A 155 -21.41 -1.18 6.18
C LEU A 155 -21.00 -2.25 5.16
N SER A 156 -20.95 -3.52 5.58
CA SER A 156 -20.69 -4.67 4.71
C SER A 156 -21.78 -4.94 3.63
N ALA A 157 -22.86 -4.17 3.63
CA ALA A 157 -23.91 -4.22 2.59
C ALA A 157 -23.83 -3.00 1.64
N CYS A 158 -22.79 -2.18 1.78
CA CYS A 158 -22.57 -0.95 1.06
C CYS A 158 -21.22 -0.98 0.35
N ARG A 159 -21.13 -0.23 -0.75
CA ARG A 159 -19.88 0.19 -1.41
C ARG A 159 -19.86 1.71 -1.53
N LEU A 160 -18.71 2.31 -1.83
CA LEU A 160 -18.67 3.71 -2.24
C LEU A 160 -19.51 3.91 -3.51
N ASP A 161 -20.20 5.04 -3.62
CA ASP A 161 -20.98 5.41 -4.83
C ASP A 161 -20.08 5.97 -5.95
N ARG A 162 -19.04 5.20 -6.27
CA ARG A 162 -18.10 5.43 -7.37
C ARG A 162 -17.56 4.09 -7.85
N GLU A 163 -17.05 4.05 -9.06
CA GLU A 163 -16.24 2.92 -9.51
C GLU A 163 -14.79 3.05 -9.01
N PRO A 164 -14.08 1.92 -8.85
CA PRO A 164 -12.63 1.95 -8.65
C PRO A 164 -11.95 2.72 -9.77
N ASP A 165 -10.86 3.42 -9.44
CA ASP A 165 -9.99 4.02 -10.44
C ASP A 165 -9.55 2.96 -11.48
N THR A 166 -9.39 3.39 -12.73
CA THR A 166 -8.97 2.49 -13.81
C THR A 166 -7.51 2.06 -13.61
N ASP A 167 -7.15 0.91 -14.19
CA ASP A 167 -5.76 0.41 -14.13
C ASP A 167 -4.77 1.44 -14.68
N THR A 168 -5.12 2.23 -15.70
CA THR A 168 -4.27 3.31 -16.22
C THR A 168 -4.00 4.39 -15.18
N VAL A 169 -5.05 4.90 -14.52
CA VAL A 169 -4.91 5.93 -13.46
C VAL A 169 -4.06 5.40 -12.31
N LEU A 170 -4.28 4.15 -11.90
CA LEU A 170 -3.50 3.52 -10.85
C LEU A 170 -2.04 3.29 -11.28
N GLN A 171 -1.78 2.92 -12.54
CA GLN A 171 -0.42 2.77 -13.06
C GLN A 171 0.34 4.11 -13.04
N ASP A 172 -0.31 5.22 -13.38
CA ASP A 172 0.30 6.55 -13.34
C ASP A 172 0.63 6.96 -11.89
N ARG A 173 -0.31 6.76 -10.96
CA ARG A 173 -0.08 7.00 -9.52
C ARG A 173 1.04 6.11 -8.96
N ALA A 174 1.09 4.84 -9.37
CA ALA A 174 2.17 3.93 -8.96
C ALA A 174 3.54 4.39 -9.47
N TRP A 175 3.59 5.00 -10.66
CA TRP A 175 4.82 5.54 -11.22
C TRP A 175 5.32 6.74 -10.43
N GLU A 176 4.43 7.71 -10.17
CA GLU A 176 4.75 8.88 -9.35
C GLU A 176 5.25 8.48 -7.95
N LEU A 177 4.59 7.49 -7.33
CA LEU A 177 5.03 6.94 -6.06
C LEU A 177 6.39 6.25 -6.16
N ALA A 178 6.62 5.43 -7.19
CA ALA A 178 7.89 4.72 -7.37
C ALA A 178 9.09 5.69 -7.50
N GLN A 179 8.91 6.84 -8.17
CA GLN A 179 9.94 7.86 -8.30
C GLN A 179 10.31 8.53 -6.96
N ASN A 180 9.37 8.58 -6.02
CA ASN A 180 9.52 9.25 -4.73
C ASN A 180 9.68 8.27 -3.55
N CYS A 181 9.62 6.96 -3.81
CA CYS A 181 9.70 5.92 -2.79
C CYS A 181 11.14 5.40 -2.65
N GLN A 182 11.51 5.05 -1.43
CA GLN A 182 12.75 4.32 -1.16
C GLN A 182 12.52 2.83 -1.43
N PHE A 183 13.49 2.19 -2.10
CA PHE A 183 13.40 0.77 -2.45
C PHE A 183 13.30 -0.15 -1.21
N SER A 184 13.87 0.26 -0.07
CA SER A 184 13.79 -0.46 1.23
C SER A 184 12.34 -0.64 1.72
N LYS A 185 11.46 0.32 1.43
CA LYS A 185 10.03 0.22 1.82
C LYS A 185 9.31 -0.89 1.08
N ALA A 186 9.76 -1.26 -0.12
CA ALA A 186 9.18 -2.38 -0.87
C ALA A 186 9.60 -3.75 -0.32
N THR A 187 10.69 -3.81 0.45
CA THR A 187 11.23 -5.06 1.01
C THR A 187 10.79 -5.32 2.45
N GLY A 188 9.88 -4.50 3.00
CA GLY A 188 9.11 -4.85 4.19
C GLY A 188 9.48 -4.13 5.49
N GLU A 189 10.28 -3.06 5.45
CA GLU A 189 10.71 -2.40 6.69
C GLU A 189 9.85 -1.23 7.16
N LYS A 190 9.72 -1.15 8.50
CA LYS A 190 8.91 -0.14 9.21
C LYS A 190 9.76 0.88 9.98
N HIS A 191 11.03 0.61 10.24
CA HIS A 191 11.89 1.40 11.15
C HIS A 191 13.34 1.56 10.66
N ALA A 192 13.56 1.51 9.34
CA ALA A 192 14.88 1.68 8.75
C ALA A 192 15.35 3.14 8.80
N TRP A 193 16.62 3.37 9.16
CA TRP A 193 17.33 4.57 8.69
C TRP A 193 18.05 4.20 7.40
N ASP A 194 17.57 4.73 6.27
CA ASP A 194 18.25 4.55 4.99
C ASP A 194 19.52 5.41 5.00
N SER A 195 20.68 4.76 4.91
CA SER A 195 21.97 5.45 4.90
C SER A 195 22.17 6.16 3.56
N GLU A 196 21.81 5.51 2.45
CA GLU A 196 22.01 6.04 1.09
C GLU A 196 21.00 5.44 0.08
N ASN A 197 20.33 6.30 -0.71
CA ASN A 197 19.50 5.88 -1.86
C ASN A 197 20.29 6.09 -3.17
N PHE A 198 21.17 5.13 -3.49
CA PHE A 198 22.07 5.16 -4.65
C PHE A 198 21.31 5.34 -5.97
N ALA A 199 20.16 4.68 -6.09
CA ALA A 199 19.30 4.72 -7.25
C ALA A 199 18.70 6.11 -7.50
N LEU A 200 18.14 6.76 -6.48
CA LEU A 200 17.56 8.10 -6.60
C LEU A 200 18.63 9.16 -6.88
N ALA A 201 19.80 9.03 -6.25
CA ALA A 201 20.92 9.95 -6.47
C ALA A 201 21.42 9.94 -7.93
N LEU A 202 21.34 8.79 -8.61
CA LEU A 202 21.66 8.68 -10.04
C LEU A 202 20.55 9.20 -10.94
N TYR A 203 19.28 8.95 -10.59
CA TYR A 203 18.14 9.49 -11.32
C TYR A 203 18.10 11.03 -11.29
N GLN A 204 18.37 11.64 -10.13
CA GLN A 204 18.43 13.10 -9.97
C GLN A 204 19.65 13.73 -10.66
N LYS A 205 20.73 12.97 -10.85
CA LYS A 205 21.92 13.40 -11.59
C LYS A 205 21.79 13.20 -13.10
N ALA A 206 20.88 12.34 -13.55
CA ALA A 206 20.59 12.21 -14.96
C ALA A 206 19.99 13.53 -15.46
N PRO A 207 20.46 14.10 -16.58
CA PRO A 207 19.83 15.28 -17.14
C PRO A 207 18.36 14.96 -17.35
N THR A 208 17.49 15.79 -16.78
CA THR A 208 16.05 15.74 -16.99
C THR A 208 15.84 15.62 -18.49
N GLN A 209 15.26 14.51 -18.95
CA GLN A 209 14.79 14.38 -20.33
C GLN A 209 13.56 15.27 -20.53
N GLU A 210 13.72 16.57 -20.32
CA GLU A 210 12.94 17.56 -21.04
C GLU A 210 13.74 17.87 -22.32
N THR A 211 13.04 17.88 -23.45
CA THR A 211 13.54 18.15 -24.81
C THR A 211 14.15 16.97 -25.58
N VAL A 212 13.31 15.98 -25.92
CA VAL A 212 13.27 15.55 -27.33
C VAL A 212 11.84 15.78 -27.83
N ALA A 213 11.58 17.03 -28.17
CA ALA A 213 10.51 17.43 -29.07
C ALA A 213 11.14 17.63 -30.45
N ALA A 214 10.74 16.79 -31.41
CA ALA A 214 10.58 17.09 -32.83
C ALA A 214 9.95 15.87 -33.52
#